data_AF-W1DWK1-F1
#
_entry.id   AF-W1DWK1-F1
#
_cell.length_a   1.000
_cell.length_b   1.000
_cell.length_c   1.000
_cell.angle_alpha   90.00
_cell.angle_beta   90.00
_cell.angle_gamma   90.00
#
_symmetry.space_group_name_H-M   'P 1'
#
loop_
_entity.id
_entity.type
_entity.pdbx_description
1 polymer ?
#
loop_
_entity_poly.entity_id
_entity_poly.type
_entity_poly.pdbx_seq_one_letter_code
_entity_poly.pdbx_strand_id
1 'polypeptide(L)'
;MTKSALFSVRKNEPCPQCGAELVIRSGKHGPFLGCSHYPDCDYIRPLKSQADGHIVKVLEGQECPSCGAVMVLRQGRFWDVHWL
;
A
#
# COMPACT_ATOMS: atom_id res chain seq x y z
N MET A 1 25.35 -0.13 13.24
CA MET A 1 24.58 -1.26 12.66
C MET A 1 23.28 -1.43 13.44
N THR A 2 22.18 -0.85 12.97
CA THR A 2 20.82 -1.18 13.43
C THR A 2 19.87 -0.75 12.32
N LYS A 3 19.78 -1.56 11.27
CA LYS A 3 18.83 -1.37 10.18
C LYS A 3 17.44 -1.66 10.77
N SER A 4 16.71 -0.60 11.12
CA SER A 4 15.35 -0.69 11.65
C SER A 4 14.49 -1.59 10.77
N ALA A 5 14.12 -2.75 11.32
CA ALA A 5 13.14 -3.65 10.75
C ALA A 5 11.74 -3.02 10.90
N LEU A 6 11.45 -2.04 10.04
CA LEU A 6 10.10 -1.50 9.80
C LEU A 6 9.33 -2.47 8.89
N PHE A 7 9.17 -3.71 9.35
CA PHE A 7 8.19 -4.66 8.80
C PHE A 7 7.34 -5.23 9.93
N SER A 8 6.92 -4.39 10.88
CA SER A 8 5.80 -4.74 11.76
C SER A 8 4.51 -4.35 11.06
N VAL A 9 4.09 -5.15 10.07
CA VAL A 9 2.70 -5.13 9.61
C VAL A 9 2.06 -6.43 10.08
N ARG A 10 1.81 -6.51 11.38
CA ARG A 10 0.75 -7.38 11.89
C ARG A 10 -0.58 -6.65 11.74
N LYS A 11 -1.03 -6.43 10.50
CA LYS A 11 -2.44 -6.06 10.26
C LYS A 11 -3.27 -7.34 10.21
N ASN A 12 -3.42 -7.97 11.37
CA ASN A 12 -4.43 -9.01 11.58
C ASN A 12 -5.77 -8.30 11.83
N GLU A 13 -6.36 -7.74 10.77
CA GLU A 13 -7.71 -7.18 10.84
C GLU A 13 -8.71 -8.33 10.95
N PRO A 14 -9.64 -8.32 11.91
CA PRO A 14 -10.67 -9.34 12.00
C PRO A 14 -11.68 -9.19 10.86
N CYS A 15 -12.15 -10.31 10.34
CA CYS A 15 -13.18 -10.38 9.33
C CYS A 15 -14.50 -9.84 9.90
N PRO A 16 -15.19 -8.92 9.20
CA PRO A 16 -16.46 -8.37 9.69
C PRO A 16 -17.63 -9.35 9.63
N GLN A 17 -17.49 -10.49 8.91
CA GLN A 17 -18.55 -11.48 8.79
C GLN A 17 -18.46 -12.60 9.84
N CYS A 18 -17.26 -13.09 10.16
CA CYS A 18 -17.08 -14.21 11.08
C CYS A 18 -16.14 -13.92 12.26
N GLY A 19 -15.52 -12.73 12.32
CA GLY A 19 -14.55 -12.36 13.35
C GLY A 19 -13.18 -13.02 13.23
N ALA A 20 -13.01 -13.98 12.31
CA ALA A 20 -11.73 -14.65 12.08
C ALA A 20 -10.69 -13.75 11.41
N GLU A 21 -9.42 -14.11 11.47
CA GLU A 21 -8.36 -13.26 10.92
C GLU A 21 -8.42 -13.16 9.38
N LEU A 22 -8.21 -11.94 8.86
CA LEU A 22 -7.95 -11.71 7.45
C LEU A 22 -6.48 -11.95 7.13
N VAL A 23 -6.23 -12.78 6.11
CA VAL A 23 -4.90 -13.15 5.66
C VAL A 23 -4.64 -12.65 4.24
N ILE A 24 -3.41 -12.23 3.95
CA ILE A 24 -3.02 -11.81 2.60
C ILE A 24 -2.85 -13.05 1.73
N ARG A 25 -3.63 -13.15 0.66
CA ARG A 25 -3.57 -14.18 -0.37
C ARG A 25 -3.23 -13.55 -1.71
N SER A 26 -2.57 -14.30 -2.58
CA SER A 26 -2.24 -13.87 -3.94
C SER A 26 -3.20 -14.50 -4.94
N GLY A 27 -3.87 -13.70 -5.77
CA GLY A 27 -4.75 -14.16 -6.83
C GLY A 27 -4.31 -13.64 -8.20
N LYS A 28 -5.06 -14.00 -9.24
CA LYS A 28 -4.79 -13.59 -10.63
C LYS A 28 -4.67 -12.07 -10.86
N HIS A 29 -5.34 -11.26 -10.04
CA HIS A 29 -5.35 -9.79 -10.15
C HIS A 29 -4.41 -9.10 -9.15
N GLY A 30 -3.63 -9.87 -8.38
CA GLY A 30 -2.73 -9.37 -7.35
C GLY A 30 -3.10 -9.83 -5.93
N PRO A 31 -2.40 -9.28 -4.91
CA PRO A 31 -2.64 -9.62 -3.52
C PRO A 31 -3.97 -9.04 -3.01
N PHE A 32 -4.69 -9.84 -2.24
CA PHE A 32 -5.95 -9.49 -1.60
C PHE A 32 -5.99 -10.02 -0.16
N LEU A 33 -6.81 -9.44 0.70
CA LEU A 33 -7.13 -9.98 2.01
C LEU A 33 -8.30 -10.95 1.86
N GLY A 34 -8.14 -12.19 2.30
CA GLY A 34 -9.20 -13.19 2.37
C GLY A 34 -9.39 -13.70 3.79
N CYS A 35 -10.60 -14.15 4.13
CA CYS A 35 -10.84 -14.78 5.42
C CYS A 35 -10.06 -16.10 5.57
N SER A 36 -9.50 -16.31 6.76
CA SER A 36 -8.83 -17.56 7.13
C SER A 36 -9.76 -18.78 7.15
N HIS A 37 -11.07 -18.58 7.36
CA HIS A 37 -12.09 -19.64 7.44
C HIS A 37 -12.72 -20.01 6.09
N TYR A 38 -12.14 -19.62 4.96
CA TYR A 38 -12.62 -20.09 3.67
C TYR A 38 -12.54 -21.64 3.59
N PRO A 39 -13.59 -22.38 3.18
CA PRO A 39 -14.79 -21.95 2.44
C PRO A 39 -16.01 -21.54 3.29
N ASP A 40 -15.97 -21.68 4.61
CA ASP A 40 -17.10 -21.34 5.50
C ASP A 40 -17.37 -19.83 5.58
N CYS A 41 -16.36 -19.02 5.26
CA CYS A 41 -16.48 -17.57 5.08
C CYS A 41 -15.75 -17.13 3.80
N ASP A 42 -16.49 -16.54 2.88
CA ASP A 42 -16.05 -16.12 1.54
C ASP A 42 -15.68 -14.62 1.47
N TYR A 43 -15.58 -13.95 2.61
CA TYR A 43 -15.17 -12.55 2.69
C TYR A 43 -13.80 -12.32 2.06
N ILE A 44 -13.75 -11.39 1.10
CA ILE A 44 -12.53 -10.91 0.46
C ILE A 44 -12.52 -9.39 0.40
N ARG A 45 -11.33 -8.79 0.57
CA ARG A 45 -11.12 -7.34 0.47
C ARG A 45 -9.83 -7.06 -0.32
N PRO A 46 -9.85 -6.15 -1.31
CA PRO A 46 -8.63 -5.77 -2.02
C PRO A 46 -7.63 -5.13 -1.06
N LEU A 47 -6.35 -5.52 -1.15
CA LEU A 47 -5.32 -5.02 -0.23
C LEU A 47 -5.11 -3.52 -0.41
N LYS A 48 -5.00 -3.06 -1.67
CA LYS A 48 -5.19 -1.68 -2.17
C LYS A 48 -5.31 -1.74 -3.70
N SER A 49 -6.20 -0.94 -4.28
CA SER A 49 -6.24 -0.69 -5.73
C SER A 49 -4.96 0.01 -6.16
N GLN A 50 -4.43 -0.35 -7.33
CA GLN A 50 -3.19 0.19 -7.91
C GLN A 50 -3.30 1.70 -8.16
N ALA A 51 -3.13 2.52 -7.12
CA ALA A 51 -3.12 3.99 -7.23
C ALA A 51 -2.32 4.67 -6.12
N ASP A 52 -1.74 3.92 -5.18
CA ASP A 52 -0.75 4.50 -4.27
C ASP A 52 0.58 4.51 -5.03
N GLY A 53 0.76 5.52 -5.88
CA GLY A 53 2.07 5.89 -6.39
C GLY A 53 3.00 5.98 -5.19
N HIS A 54 3.97 5.07 -5.11
CA HIS A 54 4.94 5.05 -4.03
C HIS A 54 5.54 6.45 -3.95
N ILE A 55 5.24 7.19 -2.87
CA ILE A 55 5.99 8.37 -2.52
C ILE A 55 7.35 7.82 -2.08
N VAL A 56 8.30 7.84 -3.00
CA VAL A 56 9.66 7.31 -2.83
C VAL A 56 10.41 8.14 -1.80
N LYS A 57 10.16 9.45 -1.78
CA LYS A 57 10.78 10.39 -0.84
C LYS A 57 9.95 11.67 -0.73
N VAL A 58 9.66 12.09 0.50
CA VAL A 58 9.19 13.44 0.80
C VAL A 58 10.43 14.33 0.86
N LEU A 59 10.47 15.40 0.07
CA LEU A 59 11.58 16.36 0.11
C LEU A 59 11.19 17.49 1.05
N GLU A 60 11.62 17.37 2.30
CA GLU A 60 11.41 18.39 3.32
C GLU A 60 12.16 19.67 2.93
N GLY A 61 11.45 20.79 2.83
CA GLY A 61 12.02 22.11 2.52
C GLY A 61 11.89 22.58 1.07
N GLN A 62 11.26 21.80 0.18
CA GLN A 62 10.98 22.24 -1.19
C GLN A 62 9.46 22.35 -1.40
N GLU A 63 8.96 23.58 -1.38
CA GLU A 63 7.55 23.91 -1.57
C GLU A 63 7.29 24.27 -3.03
N CYS A 64 6.11 23.90 -3.54
CA CYS A 64 5.71 24.30 -4.88
C CYS A 64 5.43 25.81 -4.92
N PRO A 65 6.11 26.61 -5.77
CA PRO A 65 5.95 28.08 -5.80
C PRO A 65 4.57 28.53 -6.29
N SER A 66 3.77 27.64 -6.89
CA SER A 66 2.43 27.94 -7.38
C SER A 66 1.31 27.61 -6.38
N CYS A 67 1.53 26.69 -5.44
CA CYS A 67 0.48 26.23 -4.53
C CYS A 67 0.91 26.00 -3.08
N GLY A 68 2.18 26.15 -2.74
CA GLY A 68 2.72 25.95 -1.39
C GLY A 68 2.72 24.50 -0.90
N ALA A 69 2.30 23.54 -1.73
CA ALA A 69 2.29 22.13 -1.35
C ALA A 69 3.72 21.56 -1.29
N VAL A 70 3.97 20.68 -0.32
CA VAL A 70 5.25 19.98 -0.14
C VAL A 70 5.48 19.01 -1.29
N MET A 71 6.65 19.10 -1.93
CA MET A 71 6.97 18.23 -3.06
C MET A 71 7.34 16.81 -2.62
N VAL A 72 6.83 15.85 -3.38
CA VAL A 72 7.04 14.41 -3.16
C VAL A 72 7.48 13.74 -4.46
N LEU A 73 8.51 12.90 -4.38
CA LEU A 73 8.93 12.06 -5.51
C LEU A 73 8.01 10.85 -5.59
N ARG A 74 7.20 10.74 -6.65
CA ARG A 74 6.36 9.57 -6.93
C ARG A 74 7.07 8.65 -7.93
N GLN A 75 7.16 7.36 -7.66
CA GLN A 75 7.60 6.39 -8.67
C GLN A 75 6.42 5.99 -9.56
N GLY A 76 6.49 6.36 -10.84
CA GLY A 76 5.59 5.87 -11.89
C GLY A 76 6.24 4.74 -12.71
N ARG A 77 5.41 3.98 -13.46
CA ARG A 77 5.88 3.05 -14.52
C ARG A 77 6.12 3.76 -15.86
N PHE A 78 6.18 5.08 -15.86
CA PHE A 78 6.39 5.89 -17.04
C PHE A 78 7.82 6.42 -16.98
N TRP A 79 8.67 5.86 -17.83
CA TRP A 79 9.96 6.43 -18.18
C TRP A 79 9.69 7.79 -18.84
N ASP A 80 9.80 8.88 -18.10
CA ASP A 80 10.18 10.20 -18.64
C ASP A 80 10.46 11.17 -17.49
N VAL A 81 11.70 11.11 -17.02
CA VAL A 81 12.36 12.25 -16.37
C VAL A 81 12.88 13.16 -17.49
N HIS A 82 12.01 13.95 -18.11
CA HIS A 82 12.46 15.00 -19.02
C HIS A 82 12.88 16.22 -18.20
N TRP A 83 14.18 16.47 -18.20
CA TRP A 83 14.77 17.76 -17.84
C TRP A 83 14.56 18.73 -19.00
N LEU A 84 13.65 19.68 -18.84
CA LEU A 84 13.69 20.99 -19.50
C LEU A 84 13.14 22.04 -18.55
#